data_AF-A0A1I2GAS2-F1
#
_entry.id   AF-A0A1I2GAS2-F1
#
_cell.length_a   1.000
_cell.length_b   1.000
_cell.length_c   1.000
_cell.angle_alpha   90.00
_cell.angle_beta   90.00
_cell.angle_gamma   90.00
#
_symmetry.space_group_name_H-M   'P 1'
#
loop_
_entity.id
_entity.type
_entity.pdbx_description
1 polymer ?
#
loop_
_entity_poly.entity_id
_entity_poly.type
_entity_poly.pdbx_seq_one_letter_code
_entity_poly.pdbx_strand_id
1 'polypeptide(L)'
;MDVIEDLIEKRKDVLKQLEAIDTVLKIYGFEGSDYKFNSDLSSSSVGSSKVFPSKATKEKQVLWIFENKLTKACKLRDVQDTYNELVGNDKVSIDNTARKLKKESKLLFVRYNEKNVLSFWGHPSWIMGSDFKKEHKPDLDLLPDINFSEVMIGNDND
;
A
#
# COMPACT_ATOMS: atom_id res chain seq x y z
N MET A 1 -15.28 -12.25 31.70
CA MET A 1 -15.45 -12.25 30.23
C MET A 1 -14.42 -11.32 29.67
N ASP A 2 -13.64 -11.82 28.72
CA ASP A 2 -12.52 -11.10 28.14
C ASP A 2 -13.08 -9.97 27.24
N VAL A 3 -12.63 -8.73 27.44
CA VAL A 3 -13.10 -7.56 26.69
C VAL A 3 -12.95 -7.77 25.17
N ILE A 4 -12.00 -8.63 24.79
CA ILE A 4 -11.75 -9.05 23.40
C ILE A 4 -12.92 -9.90 22.87
N GLU A 5 -13.46 -10.83 23.64
CA GLU A 5 -14.61 -11.66 23.22
C GLU A 5 -15.86 -10.82 23.02
N ASP A 6 -16.14 -9.87 23.93
CA ASP A 6 -17.27 -8.95 23.82
C ASP A 6 -17.17 -8.07 22.56
N LEU A 7 -15.96 -7.64 22.19
CA LEU A 7 -15.71 -6.86 20.97
C LEU A 7 -15.90 -7.70 19.69
N ILE A 8 -15.50 -8.97 19.72
CA ILE A 8 -15.70 -9.90 18.60
C ILE A 8 -17.19 -10.17 18.39
N GLU A 9 -17.94 -10.34 19.47
CA GLU A 9 -19.38 -10.57 19.40
C GLU A 9 -20.13 -9.35 18.87
N LYS A 10 -19.84 -8.16 19.39
CA LYS A 10 -20.39 -6.89 18.85
C LYS A 10 -20.10 -6.70 17.37
N ARG A 11 -18.89 -7.07 16.92
CA ARG A 11 -18.54 -7.01 15.49
C ARG A 11 -19.43 -7.92 14.65
N LYS A 12 -19.71 -9.14 15.11
CA LYS A 12 -20.59 -10.08 14.39
C LYS A 12 -22.01 -9.53 14.28
N ASP A 13 -22.52 -8.91 15.33
CA ASP A 13 -23.86 -8.33 15.32
C ASP A 13 -23.98 -7.11 14.39
N VAL A 14 -22.97 -6.24 14.37
CA VAL A 14 -22.94 -5.10 13.44
C VAL A 14 -22.90 -5.58 11.98
N LEU A 15 -22.19 -6.66 11.68
CA LEU A 15 -22.17 -7.24 10.33
C LEU A 15 -23.54 -7.78 9.90
N LYS A 16 -24.24 -8.48 10.79
CA LYS A 16 -25.61 -8.95 10.52
C LYS A 16 -26.58 -7.79 10.26
N GLN A 17 -26.44 -6.70 11.03
CA GLN A 17 -27.27 -5.51 10.85
C GLN A 17 -27.00 -4.85 9.50
N LEU A 18 -25.73 -4.76 9.08
CA LEU A 18 -25.36 -4.23 7.76
C LEU A 18 -25.94 -5.08 6.62
N GLU A 19 -25.83 -6.41 6.70
CA GLU A 19 -26.38 -7.32 5.70
C GLU A 19 -27.91 -7.20 5.60
N ALA A 20 -28.59 -7.03 6.73
CA ALA A 20 -30.04 -6.79 6.76
C ALA A 20 -30.41 -5.45 6.08
N ILE A 21 -29.65 -4.38 6.36
CA ILE A 21 -29.84 -3.07 5.73
C ILE A 21 -29.63 -3.15 4.21
N ASP A 22 -28.56 -3.79 3.76
CA ASP A 22 -28.28 -3.98 2.33
C ASP A 22 -29.38 -4.77 1.62
N THR A 23 -29.93 -5.79 2.29
CA THR A 23 -31.05 -6.57 1.77
C THR A 23 -32.29 -5.72 1.59
N VAL A 24 -32.60 -4.87 2.57
CA VAL A 24 -33.74 -3.94 2.49
C VAL A 24 -33.51 -2.92 1.37
N LEU A 25 -32.33 -2.30 1.28
CA LEU A 25 -32.02 -1.31 0.25
C LEU A 25 -32.14 -1.89 -1.18
N LYS A 26 -31.73 -3.14 -1.38
CA LYS A 26 -31.91 -3.86 -2.65
C LYS A 26 -33.39 -4.04 -3.03
N ILE A 27 -34.26 -4.33 -2.05
CA ILE A 27 -35.71 -4.47 -2.30
C ILE A 27 -36.32 -3.14 -2.80
N TYR A 28 -35.80 -2.00 -2.36
CA TYR A 28 -36.28 -0.68 -2.77
C TYR A 28 -35.59 -0.12 -4.03
N GLY A 29 -34.83 -0.92 -4.76
CA GLY A 29 -34.22 -0.53 -6.03
C GLY A 29 -33.01 0.40 -5.90
N PHE A 30 -32.45 0.53 -4.69
CA PHE A 30 -31.15 1.16 -4.49
C PHE A 30 -30.05 0.14 -4.74
N GLU A 31 -29.52 0.09 -5.96
CA GLU A 31 -28.21 -0.52 -6.22
C GLU A 31 -27.15 0.43 -5.66
N GLY A 32 -26.59 0.08 -4.51
CA GLY A 32 -25.57 0.89 -3.84
C GLY A 32 -24.36 1.13 -4.74
N SER A 33 -24.28 2.32 -5.34
CA SER A 33 -23.01 2.87 -5.80
C SER A 33 -22.17 3.22 -4.56
N ASP A 34 -20.97 2.64 -4.52
CA ASP A 34 -19.80 3.07 -3.73
C ASP A 34 -19.67 2.64 -2.26
N TYR A 35 -20.26 1.51 -1.85
CA TYR A 35 -19.76 0.82 -0.64
C TYR A 35 -19.51 -0.67 -0.88
N LYS A 36 -18.28 -1.01 -1.29
CA LYS A 36 -17.77 -2.39 -1.28
C LYS A 36 -17.23 -2.68 0.12
N PHE A 37 -18.03 -3.34 0.96
CA PHE A 37 -17.50 -4.00 2.14
C PHE A 37 -16.63 -5.18 1.67
N ASN A 38 -15.31 -4.97 1.60
CA ASN A 38 -14.35 -6.03 1.34
C ASN A 38 -14.39 -7.03 2.50
N SER A 39 -15.18 -8.11 2.33
CA SER A 39 -15.24 -9.21 3.30
C SER A 39 -13.95 -10.05 3.33
N ASP A 40 -13.04 -9.84 2.37
CA ASP A 40 -11.66 -10.35 2.43
C ASP A 40 -10.76 -9.41 3.21
N LEU A 41 -10.93 -9.40 4.54
CA LEU A 41 -10.01 -8.70 5.43
C LEU A 41 -9.57 -9.60 6.59
N SER A 42 -8.89 -10.69 6.23
CA SER A 42 -7.76 -11.21 7.02
C SER A 42 -6.56 -10.24 7.02
N SER A 43 -6.62 -9.11 6.32
CA SER A 43 -5.70 -8.00 6.51
C SER A 43 -6.18 -7.09 7.64
N SER A 44 -5.78 -7.46 8.86
CA SER A 44 -5.41 -6.53 9.92
C SER A 44 -5.38 -5.08 9.43
N SER A 45 -6.40 -4.29 9.75
CA SER A 45 -6.23 -2.85 9.88
C SER A 45 -5.29 -2.66 11.07
N VAL A 46 -3.99 -2.79 10.78
CA VAL A 46 -2.92 -2.44 11.69
C VAL A 46 -3.16 -0.96 11.96
N GLY A 47 -3.63 -0.65 13.18
CA GLY A 47 -3.65 0.72 13.66
C GLY A 47 -2.31 1.34 13.31
N SER A 48 -2.33 2.48 12.62
CA SER A 48 -1.15 3.24 12.21
C SER A 48 -0.37 3.64 13.47
N SER A 49 0.40 2.70 14.00
CA SER A 49 1.35 2.96 15.05
C SER A 49 2.42 3.84 14.40
N LYS A 50 2.57 5.07 14.88
CA LYS A 50 3.68 5.96 14.49
C LYS A 50 5.05 5.37 14.84
N VAL A 51 5.07 4.25 15.58
CA VAL A 51 6.29 3.55 15.98
C VAL A 51 6.65 2.52 14.92
N PHE A 52 7.87 2.63 14.42
CA PHE A 52 8.42 1.69 13.44
C PHE A 52 8.41 0.24 13.97
N PRO A 53 7.88 -0.74 13.21
CA PRO A 53 7.74 -2.11 13.68
C PRO A 53 9.07 -2.89 13.56
N SER A 54 10.04 -2.58 14.41
CA SER A 54 11.41 -3.15 14.37
C SER A 54 11.48 -4.68 14.50
N LYS A 55 10.48 -5.32 15.11
CA LYS A 55 10.40 -6.78 15.27
C LYS A 55 9.56 -7.50 14.20
N ALA A 56 8.94 -6.77 13.28
CA ALA A 56 8.12 -7.37 12.23
C ALA A 56 8.97 -7.93 11.08
N THR A 57 8.33 -8.61 10.12
CA THR A 57 9.02 -9.04 8.90
C THR A 57 9.44 -7.84 8.06
N LYS A 58 10.50 -8.01 7.27
CA LYS A 58 11.02 -6.95 6.39
C LYS A 58 9.94 -6.42 5.44
N GLU A 59 9.07 -7.30 4.95
CA GLU A 59 7.93 -6.89 4.12
C GLU A 59 7.04 -5.87 4.83
N LYS A 60 6.66 -6.15 6.09
CA LYS A 60 5.83 -5.25 6.89
C LYS A 60 6.55 -3.95 7.23
N GLN A 61 7.86 -4.01 7.48
CA GLN A 61 8.68 -2.83 7.75
C GLN A 61 8.76 -1.91 6.53
N VAL A 62 9.01 -2.48 5.35
CA VAL A 62 9.05 -1.72 4.09
C VAL A 62 7.69 -1.12 3.78
N LEU A 63 6.59 -1.87 3.93
CA LEU A 63 5.24 -1.33 3.74
C LEU A 63 4.94 -0.18 4.71
N TRP A 64 5.31 -0.35 5.99
CA TRP A 64 5.13 0.70 6.99
C TRP A 64 5.85 1.99 6.61
N ILE A 65 7.06 1.90 6.01
CA ILE A 65 7.81 3.07 5.52
C ILE A 65 7.01 3.83 4.46
N PHE A 66 6.41 3.13 3.49
CA PHE A 66 5.55 3.74 2.49
C PHE A 66 4.25 4.31 3.08
N GLU A 67 3.69 3.68 4.11
CA GLU A 67 2.42 4.13 4.71
C GLU A 67 2.58 5.31 5.67
N ASN A 68 3.72 5.42 6.37
CA ASN A 68 3.86 6.32 7.53
C ASN A 68 5.00 7.34 7.41
N LYS A 69 6.05 7.07 6.61
CA LYS A 69 7.24 7.94 6.53
C LYS A 69 7.36 8.62 5.17
N LEU A 70 7.15 7.89 4.08
CA LEU A 70 7.23 8.42 2.72
C LEU A 70 5.88 9.00 2.31
N THR A 71 5.91 10.19 1.70
CA THR A 71 4.72 10.87 1.19
C THR A 71 4.68 10.92 -0.34
N LYS A 72 5.81 10.63 -1.00
CA LYS A 72 5.98 10.67 -2.45
C LYS A 72 6.64 9.39 -2.93
N ALA A 73 6.44 9.09 -4.22
CA ALA A 73 7.18 8.05 -4.90
C ALA A 73 8.67 8.39 -4.90
N CYS A 74 9.51 7.39 -4.69
CA CYS A 74 10.95 7.57 -4.50
C CYS A 74 11.74 6.43 -5.13
N LYS A 75 13.06 6.59 -5.20
CA LYS A 75 13.93 5.52 -5.69
C LYS A 75 14.11 4.48 -4.61
N LEU A 76 14.41 3.24 -5.02
CA LEU A 76 14.66 2.14 -4.08
C LEU A 76 15.80 2.46 -3.09
N ARG A 77 16.80 3.23 -3.55
CA ARG A 77 17.89 3.73 -2.71
C ARG A 77 17.38 4.58 -1.55
N ASP A 78 16.43 5.47 -1.79
CA ASP A 78 15.88 6.36 -0.76
C ASP A 78 15.10 5.55 0.30
N VAL A 79 14.39 4.51 -0.14
CA VAL A 79 13.72 3.56 0.75
C VAL A 79 14.73 2.78 1.58
N GLN A 80 15.83 2.32 0.97
CA GLN A 80 16.91 1.61 1.65
C GLN A 80 17.58 2.50 2.71
N ASP A 81 17.85 3.76 2.39
CA ASP A 81 18.44 4.73 3.30
C ASP A 81 17.50 5.00 4.50
N THR A 82 16.20 5.18 4.22
CA THR A 82 15.16 5.33 5.26
C THR A 82 15.05 4.08 6.14
N TYR A 83 15.13 2.89 5.54
CA TYR A 83 15.10 1.63 6.28
C TYR A 83 16.32 1.49 7.20
N ASN A 84 17.52 1.81 6.72
CA ASN A 84 18.76 1.77 7.47
C ASN A 84 18.75 2.76 8.65
N GLU A 85 18.18 3.96 8.46
CA GLU A 85 17.99 4.96 9.51
C GLU A 85 17.10 4.42 10.65
N LEU A 86 16.04 3.68 10.31
CA LEU A 86 15.05 3.19 11.27
C LEU A 86 15.50 1.91 12.01
N VAL A 87 16.22 1.02 11.34
CA VAL A 87 16.69 -0.26 11.92
C VAL A 87 18.00 -0.08 12.69
N GLY A 88 18.89 0.81 12.21
CA GLY A 88 20.21 1.06 12.79
C GLY A 88 21.24 0.00 12.40
N ASN A 89 22.44 0.45 11.99
CA ASN A 89 23.72 -0.24 11.72
C ASN A 89 23.77 -1.55 10.90
N ASP A 90 22.68 -2.27 10.73
CA ASP A 90 22.59 -3.47 9.91
C ASP A 90 22.29 -3.07 8.47
N LYS A 91 23.33 -3.09 7.61
CA LYS A 91 23.24 -2.83 6.16
C LYS A 91 22.56 -3.99 5.43
N VAL A 92 21.31 -4.25 5.79
CA VAL A 92 20.51 -5.32 5.19
C VAL A 92 19.83 -4.77 3.94
N SER A 93 20.10 -5.38 2.79
CA SER A 93 19.45 -5.00 1.53
C SER A 93 17.96 -5.33 1.56
N ILE A 94 17.13 -4.38 1.10
CA ILE A 94 15.68 -4.54 0.92
C ILE A 94 15.29 -4.90 -0.51
N ASP A 95 16.24 -5.04 -1.44
CA ASP A 95 15.96 -5.21 -2.88
C ASP A 95 15.08 -6.42 -3.16
N ASN A 96 15.43 -7.58 -2.58
CA ASN A 96 14.67 -8.81 -2.73
C ASN A 96 13.27 -8.68 -2.10
N THR A 97 13.16 -7.95 -0.99
CA THR A 97 11.89 -7.69 -0.31
C THR A 97 10.99 -6.78 -1.16
N ALA A 98 11.54 -5.70 -1.72
CA ALA A 98 10.81 -4.80 -2.62
C ALA A 98 10.35 -5.51 -3.89
N ARG A 99 11.20 -6.33 -4.51
CA ARG A 99 10.83 -7.16 -5.67
C ARG A 99 9.72 -8.15 -5.35
N LYS A 100 9.77 -8.80 -4.18
CA LYS A 100 8.70 -9.68 -3.72
C LYS A 100 7.39 -8.92 -3.51
N LEU A 101 7.44 -7.75 -2.86
CA LEU A 101 6.28 -6.88 -2.68
C LEU A 101 5.69 -6.37 -4.01
N LYS A 102 6.52 -6.13 -5.03
CA LYS A 102 6.08 -5.84 -6.41
C LYS A 102 5.32 -7.00 -7.02
N LYS A 103 5.85 -8.23 -6.88
CA LYS A 103 5.19 -9.45 -7.38
C LYS A 103 3.85 -9.70 -6.69
N GLU A 104 3.76 -9.36 -5.41
CA GLU A 104 2.52 -9.45 -4.63
C GLU A 104 1.57 -8.26 -4.84
N SER A 105 1.89 -7.33 -5.74
CA SER A 105 1.12 -6.09 -6.00
C SER A 105 0.91 -5.21 -4.76
N LYS A 106 1.75 -5.37 -3.73
CA LYS A 106 1.73 -4.56 -2.51
C LYS A 106 2.59 -3.31 -2.60
N LEU A 107 3.54 -3.29 -3.53
CA LEU A 107 4.25 -2.10 -3.97
C LEU A 107 4.18 -2.01 -5.48
N LEU A 108 4.13 -0.79 -6.00
CA LEU A 108 4.13 -0.53 -7.43
C LEU A 108 5.40 0.17 -7.85
N PHE A 109 5.78 -0.09 -9.09
CA PHE A 109 6.95 0.46 -9.73
C PHE A 109 6.49 1.19 -10.99
N VAL A 110 6.67 2.50 -11.04
CA VAL A 110 6.35 3.30 -12.23
C VAL A 110 7.65 3.67 -12.92
N ARG A 111 7.71 3.39 -14.22
CA ARG A 111 8.83 3.74 -15.08
C ARG A 111 8.41 4.88 -16.00
N TYR A 112 9.18 5.96 -16.00
CA TYR A 112 8.97 7.10 -16.88
C TYR A 112 9.92 7.03 -18.09
N ASN A 113 9.40 7.40 -19.26
CA ASN A 113 10.15 7.47 -20.52
C ASN A 113 10.95 6.19 -20.83
N GLU A 114 10.46 5.02 -20.37
CA GLU A 114 11.12 3.71 -20.49
C GLU A 114 12.53 3.63 -19.89
N LYS A 115 12.94 4.62 -19.08
CA LYS A 115 14.28 4.68 -18.49
C LYS A 115 14.26 4.14 -17.06
N ASN A 116 15.08 3.13 -16.80
CA ASN A 116 15.26 2.58 -15.44
C ASN A 116 15.77 3.61 -14.42
N VAL A 117 16.49 4.64 -14.88
CA VAL A 117 16.98 5.75 -14.04
C VAL A 117 15.84 6.64 -13.54
N LEU A 118 14.72 6.63 -14.27
CA LEU A 118 13.47 7.35 -13.98
C LEU A 118 12.40 6.37 -13.53
N SER A 119 12.78 5.41 -12.69
CA SER A 119 11.84 4.49 -12.08
C SER A 119 11.69 4.76 -10.59
N PHE A 120 10.44 4.76 -10.15
CA PHE A 120 10.06 5.14 -8.80
C PHE A 120 9.10 4.12 -8.20
N TRP A 121 9.27 3.87 -6.92
CA TRP A 121 8.47 2.97 -6.12
C TRP A 121 7.42 3.75 -5.34
N GLY A 122 6.24 3.16 -5.19
CA GLY A 122 5.19 3.74 -4.38
C GLY A 122 4.14 2.74 -3.94
N HIS A 123 3.27 3.20 -3.04
CA HIS A 123 2.15 2.40 -2.56
C HIS A 123 1.06 2.30 -3.65
N PRO A 124 0.36 1.16 -3.79
CA PRO A 124 -0.67 0.99 -4.80
C PRO A 124 -1.78 2.04 -4.78
N SER A 125 -2.16 2.52 -3.59
CA SER A 125 -3.18 3.57 -3.43
C SER A 125 -2.76 4.94 -4.00
N TRP A 126 -1.48 5.12 -4.33
CA TRP A 126 -0.94 6.35 -4.90
C TRP A 126 -1.06 6.40 -6.42
N ILE A 127 -1.45 5.31 -7.08
CA ILE A 127 -1.60 5.26 -8.54
C ILE A 127 -2.98 5.75 -8.98
N MET A 128 -2.99 6.49 -10.09
CA MET A 128 -4.17 6.88 -10.84
C MET A 128 -3.91 6.65 -12.33
N GLY A 129 -4.56 5.64 -12.91
CA GLY A 129 -4.31 5.24 -14.30
C GLY A 129 -2.90 4.65 -14.46
N SER A 130 -2.09 5.27 -15.31
CA SER A 130 -0.71 4.85 -15.63
C SER A 130 0.38 5.63 -14.88
N ASP A 131 0.03 6.42 -13.87
CA ASP A 131 0.96 7.32 -13.18
C ASP A 131 0.60 7.48 -11.68
N PHE A 132 1.48 8.08 -10.89
CA PHE A 132 1.19 8.51 -9.52
C PHE A 132 0.23 9.72 -9.51
N LYS A 133 -0.65 9.75 -8.51
CA LYS A 133 -1.44 10.93 -8.13
C LYS A 133 -0.52 12.11 -7.88
N LYS A 134 -1.02 13.32 -8.17
CA LYS A 134 -0.23 14.56 -8.15
C LYS A 134 0.50 14.78 -6.82
N GLU A 135 -0.15 14.49 -5.71
CA GLU A 135 0.37 14.61 -4.34
C GLU A 135 1.49 13.61 -4.01
N HIS A 136 1.54 12.48 -4.71
CA HIS A 136 2.51 11.40 -4.50
C HIS A 136 3.56 11.32 -5.61
N LYS A 137 3.55 12.26 -6.57
CA LYS A 137 4.57 12.29 -7.62
C LYS A 137 5.97 12.52 -7.02
N PRO A 138 7.01 11.90 -7.60
CA PRO A 138 8.38 12.22 -7.24
C PRO A 138 8.68 13.68 -7.58
N ASP A 139 9.74 14.23 -6.99
CA ASP A 139 10.08 15.64 -7.18
C ASP A 139 10.34 15.97 -8.65
N LEU A 140 9.87 17.15 -9.07
CA LEU A 140 9.87 17.59 -10.47
C LEU A 140 11.29 17.63 -11.07
N ASP A 141 12.31 17.94 -10.26
CA ASP A 141 13.71 17.96 -10.67
C ASP A 141 14.21 16.58 -11.13
N LEU A 142 13.57 15.50 -10.65
CA LEU A 142 13.89 14.13 -11.02
C LEU A 142 13.08 13.63 -12.23
N LEU A 143 12.14 14.42 -12.75
CA LEU A 143 11.21 14.07 -13.82
C LEU A 143 11.35 15.01 -15.03
N PRO A 144 12.50 15.03 -15.73
CA PRO A 144 12.62 15.81 -16.95
C PRO A 144 11.72 15.23 -18.06
N ASP A 145 10.87 16.10 -18.62
CA ASP A 145 9.96 15.89 -19.75
C ASP A 145 9.38 14.47 -19.86
N ILE A 146 8.32 14.20 -19.10
CA ILE A 146 7.60 12.92 -19.15
C ILE A 146 6.74 12.86 -20.42
N ASN A 147 7.12 11.99 -21.35
CA ASN A 147 6.32 11.65 -22.52
C ASN A 147 5.52 10.34 -22.32
N PHE A 148 6.00 9.47 -21.44
CA PHE A 148 5.39 8.16 -21.20
C PHE A 148 5.55 7.73 -19.74
N SER A 149 4.53 7.08 -19.17
CA SER A 149 4.56 6.46 -17.85
C SER A 149 3.93 5.08 -17.90
N GLU A 150 4.59 4.11 -17.29
CA GLU A 150 4.14 2.72 -17.25
C GLU A 150 4.20 2.18 -15.82
N VAL A 151 3.08 1.65 -15.35
CA VAL A 151 2.99 0.97 -14.05
C VAL A 151 3.35 -0.50 -14.25
N MET A 152 4.49 -0.91 -13.72
CA MET A 152 4.96 -2.28 -13.79
C MET A 152 4.43 -3.07 -12.59
N ILE A 153 3.47 -3.96 -12.84
CA ILE A 153 2.95 -4.92 -11.85
C ILE A 153 3.43 -6.31 -12.26
N GLY A 154 4.00 -7.05 -11.30
CA GLY A 154 4.19 -8.51 -11.36
C GLY A 154 4.34 -9.17 -12.74
N ASN A 155 5.47 -8.94 -13.42
CA ASN A 155 6.26 -9.93 -14.16
C ASN A 155 7.35 -9.19 -14.96
N ASP A 156 8.56 -9.14 -14.41
CA ASP A 156 9.75 -9.06 -15.26
C ASP A 156 10.26 -10.51 -15.33
N ASN A 157 9.96 -11.19 -16.43
CA ASN A 157 10.78 -12.32 -16.88
C ASN A 157 12.09 -11.69 -17.35
N ASP A 158 13.08 -11.66 -16.46
CA ASP A 158 14.50 -11.52 -16.80
C ASP A 158 15.24 -12.67 -16.11
#